data_AF-A0A7L1ZJM4-F1
#
_entry.id   AF-A0A7L1ZJM4-F1
#
_cell.length_a   1.000
_cell.length_b   1.000
_cell.length_c   1.000
_cell.angle_alpha   90.00
_cell.angle_beta   90.00
_cell.angle_gamma   90.00
#
_symmetry.space_group_name_H-M   'P 1'
#
loop_
_entity.id
_entity.type
_entity.pdbx_description
1 polymer ?
#
loop_
_entity_poly.entity_id
_entity_poly.type
_entity_poly.pdbx_seq_one_letter_code
_entity_poly.pdbx_strand_id
1 'polypeptide(L)'
;NGIIGNIYSMGLALQALETSREFYAPREWDHAQAFSVVYAHDYQQPMAMAQVLPALVGKSYLDAGGVCQAPTPPLSPPTAGITVQFSITNTLKNYFHYSTSVCVPHHSTLLRVMQVASNEKHDIFCFKIKQTSWGPYVTSIHGLAANETEKTYWQFFSCWSPLQEGVGTYKPKNWEHIQAVFSTY
;
A
#
# COMPACT_ATOMS: atom_id res chain seq x y z
N ASN A 1 -20.68 -5.33 -0.50
CA ASN A 1 -19.60 -6.31 -0.78
C ASN A 1 -18.87 -6.71 0.51
N GLY A 2 -19.44 -6.51 1.70
CA GLY A 2 -18.79 -6.84 2.98
C GLY A 2 -17.61 -5.96 3.42
N ILE A 3 -17.11 -5.02 2.61
CA ILE A 3 -15.90 -4.25 2.91
C ILE A 3 -16.22 -2.95 3.67
N ILE A 4 -15.45 -2.66 4.72
CA ILE A 4 -15.46 -1.41 5.48
C ILE A 4 -14.07 -0.76 5.33
N GLY A 5 -14.01 0.34 4.59
CA GLY A 5 -12.76 0.94 4.12
C GLY A 5 -12.20 0.19 2.92
N ASN A 6 -11.09 -0.53 3.10
CA ASN A 6 -10.46 -1.39 2.10
C ASN A 6 -10.07 -2.76 2.71
N ILE A 7 -9.52 -3.66 1.88
CA ILE A 7 -9.16 -5.02 2.33
C ILE A 7 -8.10 -5.06 3.44
N TYR A 8 -7.27 -4.02 3.56
CA TYR A 8 -6.22 -3.87 4.56
C TYR A 8 -6.73 -3.27 5.88
N SER A 9 -7.86 -2.55 5.88
CA SER A 9 -8.53 -2.09 7.10
C SER A 9 -9.50 -3.11 7.70
N MET A 10 -9.90 -4.13 6.92
CA MET A 10 -10.91 -5.10 7.32
C MET A 10 -10.56 -5.87 8.60
N GLY A 11 -9.30 -6.26 8.80
CA GLY A 11 -8.87 -6.97 10.00
C GLY A 11 -9.16 -6.21 11.29
N LEU A 12 -8.97 -4.89 11.27
CA LEU A 12 -9.28 -4.01 12.41
C LEU A 12 -10.79 -3.74 12.51
N ALA A 13 -11.47 -3.57 11.38
CA ALA A 13 -12.91 -3.35 11.35
C ALA A 13 -13.69 -4.55 11.91
N LEU A 14 -13.27 -5.78 11.58
CA LEU A 14 -13.85 -7.02 12.13
C LEU A 14 -13.72 -7.05 13.66
N GLN A 15 -12.52 -6.79 14.19
CA GLN A 15 -12.28 -6.77 15.64
C GLN A 15 -13.14 -5.70 16.34
N ALA A 16 -13.17 -4.48 15.79
CA ALA A 16 -13.95 -3.39 16.37
C ALA A 16 -15.45 -3.71 16.42
N LEU A 17 -16.04 -4.18 15.32
CA LEU A 17 -17.47 -4.47 15.23
C LEU A 17 -17.91 -5.68 16.05
N GLU A 18 -17.04 -6.67 16.22
CA GLU A 18 -17.33 -7.81 17.09
C GLU A 18 -17.42 -7.37 18.56
N THR A 19 -16.54 -6.44 18.97
CA THR A 19 -16.50 -5.92 20.35
C THR A 19 -17.51 -4.80 20.66
N SER A 20 -18.23 -4.26 19.66
CA SER A 20 -19.09 -3.06 19.82
C SER A 20 -20.55 -3.26 19.38
N ARG A 21 -21.04 -4.52 19.43
CA ARG A 21 -22.41 -4.91 19.02
C ARG A 21 -23.53 -4.04 19.62
N GLU A 22 -23.35 -3.60 20.86
CA GLU A 22 -24.32 -2.76 21.58
C GLU A 22 -24.56 -1.39 20.93
N PHE A 23 -23.62 -0.87 20.14
CA PHE A 23 -23.69 0.48 19.56
C PHE A 23 -24.33 0.55 18.18
N TYR A 24 -24.52 -0.58 17.49
CA TYR A 24 -25.12 -0.59 16.15
C TYR A 24 -26.40 -1.42 16.04
N ALA A 25 -26.81 -2.12 17.10
CA ALA A 25 -28.15 -2.69 17.16
C ALA A 25 -29.22 -1.59 16.99
N PRO A 26 -30.31 -1.83 16.24
CA PRO A 26 -30.74 -3.09 15.63
C PRO A 26 -30.22 -3.31 14.20
N ARG A 27 -29.32 -2.47 13.69
CA ARG A 27 -28.79 -2.61 12.33
C ARG A 27 -27.93 -3.86 12.26
N GLU A 28 -28.39 -4.86 11.51
CA GLU A 28 -27.61 -6.08 11.31
C GLU A 28 -26.40 -5.80 10.42
N TRP A 29 -25.25 -6.32 10.84
CA TRP A 29 -24.04 -6.37 10.04
C TRP A 29 -23.74 -7.82 9.68
N ASP A 30 -23.64 -8.09 8.37
CA ASP A 30 -23.35 -9.42 7.84
C ASP A 30 -21.86 -9.76 8.04
N HIS A 31 -21.55 -10.23 9.25
CA HIS A 31 -20.21 -10.67 9.63
C HIS A 31 -19.69 -11.80 8.72
N ALA A 32 -20.57 -12.72 8.28
CA ALA A 32 -20.17 -13.85 7.44
C ALA A 32 -19.71 -13.38 6.05
N GLN A 33 -20.43 -12.43 5.45
CA GLN A 33 -20.01 -11.80 4.19
C GLN A 33 -18.68 -11.04 4.36
N ALA A 34 -18.53 -10.27 5.43
CA ALA A 34 -17.29 -9.53 5.72
C ALA A 34 -16.10 -10.47 5.91
N PHE A 35 -16.26 -11.55 6.70
CA PHE A 35 -15.24 -12.56 6.94
C PHE A 35 -14.84 -13.29 5.66
N SER A 36 -15.80 -13.67 4.81
CA SER A 36 -15.52 -14.39 3.56
C SER A 36 -14.62 -13.60 2.61
N VAL A 37 -14.78 -12.27 2.55
CA VAL A 37 -13.97 -11.40 1.68
C VAL A 37 -12.52 -11.34 2.18
N VAL A 38 -12.34 -11.30 3.49
CA VAL A 38 -11.04 -11.27 4.16
C VAL A 38 -10.32 -12.61 4.02
N TYR A 39 -11.02 -13.71 4.29
CA TYR A 39 -10.47 -15.06 4.20
C TYR A 39 -9.98 -15.42 2.79
N ALA A 40 -10.66 -14.93 1.75
CA ALA A 40 -10.32 -15.22 0.37
C ALA A 40 -9.16 -14.37 -0.19
N HIS A 41 -8.70 -13.34 0.53
CA HIS A 41 -7.66 -12.44 0.03
C HIS A 41 -6.25 -13.00 0.29
N ASP A 42 -5.38 -12.91 -0.71
CA ASP A 42 -3.99 -13.33 -0.61
C ASP A 42 -3.11 -12.21 -0.03
N TYR A 43 -2.88 -12.25 1.27
CA TYR A 43 -2.06 -11.28 1.98
C TYR A 43 -0.57 -11.60 1.83
N GLN A 44 0.11 -10.87 0.95
CA GLN A 44 1.55 -11.01 0.73
C GLN A 44 2.40 -10.16 1.69
N GLN A 45 1.79 -9.24 2.45
CA GLN A 45 2.49 -8.32 3.34
C GLN A 45 2.41 -8.77 4.81
N PRO A 46 3.54 -8.97 5.51
CA PRO A 46 3.54 -9.45 6.89
C PRO A 46 2.74 -8.57 7.85
N MET A 47 2.77 -7.24 7.68
CA MET A 47 1.99 -6.33 8.52
C MET A 47 0.49 -6.41 8.23
N ALA A 48 0.09 -6.56 6.95
CA ALA A 48 -1.31 -6.79 6.59
C ALA A 48 -1.81 -8.13 7.17
N MET A 49 -0.99 -9.19 7.10
CA MET A 49 -1.26 -10.45 7.77
C MET A 49 -1.40 -10.27 9.29
N ALA A 50 -0.50 -9.51 9.93
CA ALA A 50 -0.56 -9.29 11.37
C ALA A 50 -1.81 -8.51 11.83
N GLN A 51 -2.36 -7.62 11.00
CA GLN A 51 -3.59 -6.90 11.32
C GLN A 51 -4.87 -7.72 11.11
N VAL A 52 -4.83 -8.71 10.21
CA VAL A 52 -5.99 -9.52 9.87
C VAL A 52 -6.04 -10.85 10.63
N LEU A 53 -4.88 -11.41 10.97
CA LEU A 53 -4.75 -12.73 11.61
C LEU A 53 -5.60 -12.85 12.88
N PRO A 54 -5.62 -11.88 13.82
CA PRO A 54 -6.48 -11.97 15.00
C PRO A 54 -7.94 -12.21 14.63
N ALA A 55 -8.49 -11.40 13.72
CA ALA A 55 -9.88 -11.56 13.26
C ALA A 55 -10.13 -12.92 12.59
N LEU A 56 -9.18 -13.43 11.80
CA LEU A 56 -9.29 -14.74 11.15
C LEU A 56 -9.34 -15.91 12.13
N VAL A 57 -8.68 -15.79 13.29
CA VAL A 57 -8.70 -16.82 14.34
C VAL A 57 -9.75 -16.54 15.42
N GLY A 58 -10.68 -15.59 15.18
CA GLY A 58 -11.72 -15.22 16.13
C GLY A 58 -11.17 -14.59 17.42
N LYS A 59 -10.04 -13.88 17.32
CA LYS A 59 -9.37 -13.18 18.41
C LYS A 59 -9.35 -11.68 18.16
N SER A 60 -9.17 -10.93 19.23
CA SER A 60 -8.92 -9.50 19.22
C SER A 60 -7.60 -9.17 19.90
N TYR A 61 -7.11 -7.95 19.75
CA TYR A 61 -5.98 -7.47 20.55
C TYR A 61 -6.23 -7.54 22.07
N LEU A 62 -7.48 -7.66 22.53
CA LEU A 62 -7.81 -7.87 23.95
C LEU A 62 -7.45 -9.28 24.44
N ASP A 63 -7.25 -10.23 23.53
CA ASP A 63 -6.90 -11.62 23.82
C ASP A 63 -5.38 -11.88 23.79
N ALA A 64 -4.57 -10.82 23.70
CA ALA A 64 -3.13 -10.91 23.47
C ALA A 64 -2.36 -11.37 24.73
N GLY A 65 -2.38 -12.67 25.00
CA GLY A 65 -1.47 -13.38 25.90
C GLY A 65 -0.58 -14.37 25.14
N GLY A 66 0.68 -13.97 24.90
CA GLY A 66 1.87 -14.76 24.51
C GLY A 66 1.75 -15.92 23.51
N VAL A 67 2.30 -15.77 22.28
CA VAL A 67 2.71 -16.89 21.38
C VAL A 67 3.89 -16.48 20.48
N CYS A 68 4.75 -17.46 20.14
CA CYS A 68 6.04 -17.37 19.41
C CYS A 68 5.94 -17.57 17.86
N GLN A 69 7.04 -17.26 17.14
CA GLN A 69 7.15 -17.06 15.68
C GLN A 69 7.36 -18.31 14.80
N ALA A 70 7.07 -18.19 13.49
CA ALA A 70 7.37 -19.16 12.42
C ALA A 70 7.99 -18.49 11.15
N PRO A 71 8.72 -19.22 10.28
CA PRO A 71 9.55 -18.66 9.20
C PRO A 71 8.93 -18.69 7.77
N THR A 72 9.54 -17.93 6.85
CA THR A 72 9.11 -17.62 5.46
C THR A 72 9.77 -18.47 4.36
N PRO A 73 9.14 -18.65 3.17
CA PRO A 73 9.72 -19.38 2.02
C PRO A 73 10.25 -18.47 0.87
N PRO A 74 11.01 -19.02 -0.12
CA PRO A 74 11.75 -18.24 -1.13
C PRO A 74 11.04 -18.07 -2.50
N LEU A 75 11.57 -17.13 -3.32
CA LEU A 75 10.99 -16.54 -4.54
C LEU A 75 11.45 -17.20 -5.87
N SER A 76 10.59 -17.13 -6.89
CA SER A 76 10.63 -17.79 -8.23
C SER A 76 11.39 -17.03 -9.37
N PRO A 77 11.64 -17.65 -10.56
CA PRO A 77 12.57 -17.19 -11.62
C PRO A 77 12.02 -16.08 -12.56
N PRO A 78 12.85 -15.51 -13.47
CA PRO A 78 12.53 -14.28 -14.20
C PRO A 78 11.61 -14.48 -15.42
N THR A 79 10.66 -13.54 -15.55
CA THR A 79 9.64 -13.44 -16.61
C THR A 79 9.91 -12.18 -17.47
N ALA A 80 9.31 -12.13 -18.68
CA ALA A 80 9.38 -11.02 -19.64
C ALA A 80 9.23 -9.62 -19.02
N GLY A 81 9.77 -8.57 -19.66
CA GLY A 81 9.64 -7.18 -19.15
C GLY A 81 8.24 -6.59 -19.34
N ILE A 82 7.89 -5.64 -18.47
CA ILE A 82 6.73 -4.75 -18.60
C ILE A 82 7.19 -3.30 -18.73
N THR A 83 6.42 -2.48 -19.42
CA THR A 83 6.61 -1.03 -19.50
C THR A 83 5.59 -0.34 -18.61
N VAL A 84 6.01 0.60 -17.78
CA VAL A 84 5.16 1.38 -16.87
C VAL A 84 5.33 2.85 -17.18
N GLN A 85 4.24 3.61 -17.27
CA GLN A 85 4.31 5.06 -17.34
C GLN A 85 4.38 5.61 -15.91
N PHE A 86 5.44 6.34 -15.58
CA PHE A 86 5.62 6.91 -14.25
C PHE A 86 5.71 8.43 -14.32
N SER A 87 4.81 9.11 -13.61
CA SER A 87 4.79 10.56 -13.54
C SER A 87 4.85 11.07 -12.11
N ILE A 88 5.49 12.22 -11.93
CA ILE A 88 5.58 12.95 -10.66
C ILE A 88 4.93 14.32 -10.85
N THR A 89 4.08 14.72 -9.91
CA THR A 89 3.32 15.96 -10.00
C THR A 89 3.30 16.68 -8.65
N ASN A 90 3.47 17.98 -8.66
CA ASN A 90 3.22 18.84 -7.52
C ASN A 90 2.29 19.98 -7.96
N THR A 91 1.15 20.10 -7.29
CA THR A 91 0.15 21.16 -7.54
C THR A 91 0.01 22.14 -6.38
N LEU A 92 0.64 21.87 -5.22
CA LEU A 92 0.45 22.68 -4.01
C LEU A 92 1.20 24.02 -4.08
N LYS A 93 2.50 23.99 -4.40
CA LYS A 93 3.36 25.18 -4.56
C LYS A 93 4.47 24.89 -5.56
N ASN A 94 4.84 25.85 -6.42
CA ASN A 94 5.85 25.66 -7.46
C ASN A 94 5.53 24.44 -8.35
N TYR A 95 4.50 24.60 -9.17
CA TYR A 95 3.98 23.54 -10.02
C TYR A 95 5.08 22.87 -10.85
N PHE A 96 5.09 21.54 -10.83
CA PHE A 96 5.87 20.76 -11.77
C PHE A 96 5.13 19.46 -12.13
N HIS A 97 5.39 18.98 -13.33
CA HIS A 97 4.92 17.70 -13.82
C HIS A 97 5.97 17.09 -14.74
N TYR A 98 6.41 15.89 -14.42
CA TYR A 98 7.36 15.14 -15.24
C TYR A 98 6.87 13.71 -15.43
N SER A 99 7.11 13.15 -16.61
CA SER A 99 6.69 11.79 -16.96
C SER A 99 7.79 11.05 -17.70
N THR A 100 7.87 9.74 -17.49
CA THR A 100 8.80 8.85 -18.19
C THR A 100 8.21 7.45 -18.31
N SER A 101 8.61 6.73 -19.35
CA SER A 101 8.31 5.30 -19.50
C SER A 101 9.48 4.49 -18.97
N VAL A 102 9.19 3.48 -18.15
CA VAL A 102 10.19 2.65 -17.49
C VAL A 102 9.96 1.19 -17.85
N CYS A 103 11.00 0.49 -18.29
CA CYS A 103 10.96 -0.96 -18.50
C CYS A 103 11.52 -1.70 -17.28
N VAL A 104 10.74 -2.64 -16.72
CA VAL A 104 11.16 -3.48 -15.58
C VAL A 104 10.77 -4.94 -15.81
N PRO A 105 11.44 -5.93 -15.21
CA PRO A 105 10.98 -7.31 -15.24
C PRO A 105 9.54 -7.46 -14.74
N HIS A 106 8.75 -8.37 -15.31
CA HIS A 106 7.40 -8.66 -14.82
C HIS A 106 7.43 -9.06 -13.33
N HIS A 107 6.38 -8.68 -12.61
CA HIS A 107 6.28 -8.75 -11.14
C HIS A 107 7.24 -7.86 -10.33
N SER A 108 7.98 -6.95 -10.97
CA SER A 108 8.71 -5.92 -10.25
C SER A 108 7.78 -5.02 -9.45
N THR A 109 8.26 -4.54 -8.31
CA THR A 109 7.53 -3.61 -7.45
C THR A 109 7.61 -2.18 -7.99
N LEU A 110 6.70 -1.31 -7.56
CA LEU A 110 6.74 0.11 -7.89
C LEU A 110 8.05 0.77 -7.42
N LEU A 111 8.63 0.33 -6.30
CA LEU A 111 9.95 0.78 -5.87
C LEU A 111 11.01 0.50 -6.93
N ARG A 112 10.96 -0.65 -7.60
CA ARG A 112 11.90 -0.97 -8.68
C ARG A 112 11.70 -0.05 -9.89
N VAL A 113 10.45 0.28 -10.23
CA VAL A 113 10.14 1.27 -11.28
C VAL A 113 10.75 2.63 -10.93
N MET A 114 10.59 3.10 -9.69
CA MET A 114 11.17 4.37 -9.22
C MET A 114 12.70 4.35 -9.27
N GLN A 115 13.35 3.25 -8.88
CA GLN A 115 14.80 3.09 -8.96
C GLN A 115 15.30 3.19 -10.40
N VAL A 116 14.64 2.54 -11.36
CA VAL A 116 15.04 2.61 -12.77
C VAL A 116 14.82 4.03 -13.32
N ALA A 117 13.67 4.66 -13.04
CA ALA A 117 13.42 6.06 -13.42
C ALA A 117 14.49 7.03 -12.87
N SER A 118 14.89 6.83 -11.61
CA SER A 118 15.93 7.63 -10.96
C SER A 118 17.32 7.38 -11.55
N ASN A 119 17.63 6.16 -12.01
CA ASN A 119 18.91 5.87 -12.65
C ASN A 119 18.99 6.49 -14.06
N GLU A 120 17.89 6.54 -14.80
CA GLU A 120 17.85 7.11 -16.15
C GLU A 120 17.85 8.65 -16.14
N LYS A 121 17.10 9.24 -15.20
CA LYS A 121 16.88 10.70 -15.12
C LYS A 121 16.96 11.16 -13.66
N HIS A 122 18.17 11.08 -13.11
CA HIS A 122 18.42 11.31 -11.69
C HIS A 122 17.95 12.68 -11.19
N ASP A 123 18.22 13.75 -11.95
CA ASP A 123 17.86 15.11 -11.54
C ASP A 123 16.34 15.30 -11.36
N ILE A 124 15.54 14.52 -12.09
CA ILE A 124 14.09 14.62 -12.08
C ILE A 124 13.47 13.61 -11.11
N PHE A 125 13.87 12.33 -11.18
CA PHE A 125 13.22 11.24 -10.47
C PHE A 125 14.01 10.75 -9.25
N CYS A 126 15.01 11.50 -8.78
CA CYS A 126 15.64 11.20 -7.48
C CYS A 126 14.59 11.17 -6.37
N PHE A 127 14.74 10.22 -5.45
CA PHE A 127 13.82 10.06 -4.33
C PHE A 127 14.54 9.56 -3.09
N LYS A 128 13.92 9.75 -1.93
CA LYS A 128 14.40 9.24 -0.65
C LYS A 128 13.32 8.37 -0.01
N ILE A 129 13.75 7.37 0.74
CA ILE A 129 12.88 6.46 1.47
C ILE A 129 13.27 6.38 2.94
N LYS A 130 12.30 6.04 3.78
CA LYS A 130 12.47 5.63 5.18
C LYS A 130 11.87 4.24 5.34
N GLN A 131 12.58 3.33 6.00
CA GLN A 131 12.03 2.01 6.30
C GLN A 131 11.04 2.09 7.46
N THR A 132 9.91 1.38 7.33
CA THR A 132 8.85 1.29 8.33
C THR A 132 8.39 -0.16 8.47
N SER A 133 7.56 -0.47 9.47
CA SER A 133 6.96 -1.81 9.62
C SER A 133 6.07 -2.21 8.44
N TRP A 134 5.60 -1.24 7.64
CA TRP A 134 4.84 -1.46 6.40
C TRP A 134 5.72 -1.50 5.14
N GLY A 135 7.05 -1.46 5.31
CA GLY A 135 8.02 -1.43 4.24
C GLY A 135 8.52 0.00 3.90
N PRO A 136 9.07 0.19 2.70
CA PRO A 136 9.70 1.45 2.30
C PRO A 136 8.66 2.56 2.08
N TYR A 137 8.76 3.62 2.88
CA TYR A 137 7.94 4.82 2.78
C TYR A 137 8.71 5.91 2.04
N VAL A 138 8.11 6.50 1.00
CA VAL A 138 8.75 7.55 0.19
C VAL A 138 8.62 8.89 0.89
N THR A 139 9.76 9.47 1.27
CA THR A 139 9.80 10.73 2.02
C THR A 139 10.06 11.94 1.14
N SER A 140 10.65 11.75 -0.05
CA SER A 140 10.94 12.85 -0.97
C SER A 140 11.05 12.35 -2.40
N ILE A 141 10.63 13.17 -3.37
CA ILE A 141 10.84 12.98 -4.81
C ILE A 141 11.22 14.33 -5.42
N HIS A 142 12.16 14.36 -6.35
CA HIS A 142 12.66 15.58 -7.00
C HIS A 142 13.10 16.65 -6.00
N GLY A 143 13.77 16.23 -4.92
CA GLY A 143 14.22 17.12 -3.84
C GLY A 143 13.11 17.70 -2.94
N LEU A 144 11.83 17.49 -3.26
CA LEU A 144 10.69 17.95 -2.46
C LEU A 144 10.32 16.89 -1.42
N ALA A 145 10.43 17.23 -0.14
CA ALA A 145 10.19 16.32 0.97
C ALA A 145 8.79 16.50 1.58
N ALA A 146 8.22 15.39 2.05
CA ALA A 146 7.05 15.36 2.91
C ALA A 146 7.36 16.06 4.25
N ASN A 147 6.36 16.70 4.85
CA ASN A 147 6.49 17.43 6.09
C ASN A 147 5.29 17.15 7.01
N GLU A 148 5.55 16.63 8.20
CA GLU A 148 4.52 16.27 9.17
C GLU A 148 3.80 17.50 9.77
N THR A 149 4.51 18.62 9.96
CA THR A 149 3.93 19.87 10.47
C THR A 149 3.04 20.54 9.44
N GLU A 150 3.44 20.51 8.17
CA GLU A 150 2.64 21.03 7.05
C GLU A 150 1.60 20.02 6.53
N LYS A 151 1.59 18.79 7.11
CA LYS A 151 0.75 17.67 6.69
C LYS A 151 0.84 17.40 5.19
N THR A 152 2.05 17.39 4.64
CA THR A 152 2.32 17.11 3.22
C THR A 152 3.00 15.75 3.04
N TYR A 153 2.66 15.06 1.96
CA TYR A 153 3.18 13.72 1.66
C TYR A 153 3.12 13.39 0.17
N TRP A 154 3.80 12.32 -0.23
CA TRP A 154 3.71 11.76 -1.58
C TRP A 154 2.65 10.66 -1.65
N GLN A 155 1.57 10.93 -2.38
CA GLN A 155 0.47 9.99 -2.60
C GLN A 155 0.62 9.34 -3.97
N PHE A 156 0.41 8.02 -4.04
CA PHE A 156 0.55 7.27 -5.28
C PHE A 156 -0.81 6.85 -5.82
N PHE A 157 -0.95 6.87 -7.13
CA PHE A 157 -2.16 6.52 -7.86
C PHE A 157 -1.85 5.58 -9.03
N SER A 158 -2.77 4.68 -9.31
CA SER A 158 -2.90 4.03 -10.62
C SER A 158 -3.98 4.76 -11.39
N CYS A 159 -3.60 5.50 -12.42
CA CYS A 159 -4.46 6.47 -13.09
C CYS A 159 -5.08 7.44 -12.07
N TRP A 160 -6.38 7.31 -11.79
CA TRP A 160 -7.14 8.20 -10.90
C TRP A 160 -7.41 7.62 -9.51
N SER A 161 -7.04 6.35 -9.29
CA SER A 161 -7.34 5.63 -8.05
C SER A 161 -6.11 5.58 -7.14
N PRO A 162 -6.22 5.99 -5.86
CA PRO A 162 -5.10 5.92 -4.94
C PRO A 162 -4.71 4.47 -4.70
N LEU A 163 -3.40 4.21 -4.69
CA LEU A 163 -2.88 2.88 -4.39
C LEU A 163 -3.21 2.50 -2.95
N GLN A 164 -3.58 1.23 -2.77
CA GLN A 164 -3.89 0.66 -1.46
C GLN A 164 -2.67 -0.03 -0.84
N GLU A 165 -1.56 -0.11 -1.58
CA GLU A 165 -0.32 -0.77 -1.18
C GLU A 165 0.86 0.20 -1.28
N GLY A 166 1.88 -0.01 -0.44
CA GLY A 166 3.13 0.75 -0.51
C GLY A 166 3.97 0.41 -1.73
N VAL A 167 4.92 1.30 -2.08
CA VAL A 167 5.78 1.15 -3.26
C VAL A 167 6.64 -0.13 -3.23
N GLY A 168 6.94 -0.65 -2.03
CA GLY A 168 7.68 -1.89 -1.86
C GLY A 168 6.88 -3.17 -2.18
N THR A 169 5.57 -3.05 -2.35
CA THR A 169 4.64 -4.19 -2.47
C THR A 169 3.88 -4.13 -3.77
N TYR A 170 3.37 -2.95 -4.11
CA TYR A 170 2.54 -2.76 -5.29
C TYR A 170 3.30 -3.21 -6.54
N LYS A 171 2.67 -4.05 -7.36
CA LYS A 171 3.22 -4.58 -8.62
C LYS A 171 2.43 -3.98 -9.78
N PRO A 172 2.98 -2.97 -10.47
CA PRO A 172 2.32 -2.38 -11.64
C PRO A 172 2.13 -3.40 -12.77
N LYS A 173 1.10 -3.19 -13.58
CA LYS A 173 0.81 -3.94 -14.79
C LYS A 173 1.49 -3.31 -16.00
N ASN A 174 1.57 -4.08 -17.09
CA ASN A 174 2.08 -3.55 -18.35
C ASN A 174 1.20 -2.40 -18.85
N TRP A 175 1.85 -1.31 -19.26
CA TRP A 175 1.29 -0.03 -19.67
C TRP A 175 0.49 0.72 -18.61
N GLU A 176 0.58 0.32 -17.35
CA GLU A 176 -0.08 1.04 -16.26
C GLU A 176 0.54 2.43 -16.07
N HIS A 177 -0.31 3.43 -15.82
CA HIS A 177 0.12 4.79 -15.51
C HIS A 177 0.10 5.02 -14.01
N ILE A 178 1.29 5.06 -13.42
CA ILE A 178 1.50 5.37 -12.02
C ILE A 178 1.81 6.85 -11.85
N GLN A 179 1.10 7.51 -10.95
CA GLN A 179 1.30 8.91 -10.61
C GLN A 179 1.71 9.05 -9.15
N ALA A 180 2.83 9.70 -8.89
CA ALA A 180 3.17 10.20 -7.56
C ALA A 180 2.80 11.69 -7.50
N VAL A 181 1.84 12.03 -6.66
CA VAL A 181 1.33 13.40 -6.51
C VAL A 181 1.68 13.90 -5.11
N PHE A 182 2.25 15.09 -5.03
CA PHE A 182 2.49 15.76 -3.76
C PHE A 182 1.18 16.33 -3.21
N SER A 183 0.74 15.81 -2.08
CA SER A 183 -0.60 15.97 -1.52
C SER A 183 -0.53 16.41 -0.05
N THR A 184 -1.71 16.73 0.52
CA THR A 184 -1.89 17.06 1.93
C THR A 184 -3.01 16.24 2.56
N TYR A 185 -3.05 16.13 3.90
CA TYR A 185 -4.04 15.36 4.67
C TYR A 185 -4.56 16.09 5.92
#